data_AF-A0A2H6NNK8-F1
#
_entry.id   AF-A0A2H6NNK8-F1
#
_cell.length_a   1.000
_cell.length_b   1.000
_cell.length_c   1.000
_cell.angle_alpha   90.00
_cell.angle_beta   90.00
_cell.angle_gamma   90.00
#
_symmetry.space_group_name_H-M   'P 1'
#
loop_
_entity.id
_entity.type
_entity.pdbx_description
1 polymer ?
#
loop_
_entity_poly.entity_id
_entity_poly.type
_entity_poly.pdbx_seq_one_letter_code
_entity_poly.pdbx_strand_id
1 'polypeptide(L)'
;QDEILKKEESIKDLPRMNQSQFIQFSKTLYNLFHGDPEEELLFRAIATVTGLLLRMEEVGRKLRSPTSPTHRRTSPTVGPTAPETSQKTDDPAAPTSGEGWSFTFEQILASLLNEPALVRFFEKSVDVRAKLEKARATQLKARAGI
;
A
#
# COMPACT_ATOMS: atom_id res chain seq x y z
N GLN A 1 -10.21 -18.61 23.16
CA GLN A 1 -8.88 -18.72 22.51
C GLN A 1 -9.01 -19.28 21.10
N ASP A 2 -9.85 -20.29 20.85
CA ASP A 2 -10.06 -20.86 19.52
C ASP A 2 -10.56 -19.89 18.45
N GLU A 3 -11.41 -18.92 18.82
CA GLU A 3 -11.94 -17.93 17.87
C GLU A 3 -10.87 -16.92 17.39
N ILE A 4 -9.88 -16.64 18.24
CA ILE A 4 -8.74 -15.76 17.91
C ILE A 4 -7.77 -16.51 16.99
N LEU A 5 -7.46 -17.77 17.31
CA LEU A 5 -6.62 -18.64 16.47
C LEU A 5 -7.24 -18.86 15.09
N LYS A 6 -8.56 -19.10 15.02
CA LYS A 6 -9.29 -19.21 13.75
C LYS A 6 -9.29 -17.90 12.95
N LYS A 7 -9.34 -16.75 13.62
CA LYS A 7 -9.18 -15.43 12.96
C LYS A 7 -7.77 -15.25 12.41
N GLU A 8 -6.73 -15.63 13.15
CA GLU A 8 -5.33 -15.58 12.69
C GLU A 8 -5.08 -16.47 11.47
N GLU A 9 -5.64 -17.67 11.42
CA GLU A 9 -5.55 -18.52 10.22
C GLU A 9 -6.30 -17.89 9.03
N SER A 10 -7.50 -17.36 9.25
CA SER A 10 -8.28 -16.73 8.18
C SER A 10 -7.65 -15.47 7.58
N ILE A 11 -6.76 -14.81 8.33
CA ILE A 11 -6.06 -13.61 7.86
C ILE A 11 -5.03 -13.95 6.77
N LYS A 12 -4.43 -15.15 6.81
CA LYS A 12 -3.42 -15.60 5.85
C LYS A 12 -4.00 -15.92 4.46
N ASP A 13 -5.28 -16.26 4.42
CA ASP A 13 -6.01 -16.58 3.19
C ASP A 13 -6.62 -15.34 2.51
N LEU A 14 -6.43 -14.14 3.07
CA LEU A 14 -6.98 -12.92 2.49
C LEU A 14 -6.28 -12.56 1.18
N PRO A 15 -7.04 -12.12 0.15
CA PRO A 15 -6.47 -11.69 -1.10
C PRO A 15 -5.55 -10.48 -0.89
N ARG A 16 -4.46 -10.43 -1.66
CA ARG A 16 -3.55 -9.28 -1.66
C ARG A 16 -4.26 -8.03 -2.15
N MET A 17 -4.04 -6.92 -1.46
CA MET A 17 -4.55 -5.62 -1.86
C MET A 17 -3.67 -5.03 -2.97
N ASN A 18 -4.25 -4.80 -4.14
CA ASN A 18 -3.54 -4.19 -5.27
C ASN A 18 -3.41 -2.67 -5.12
N GLN A 19 -2.62 -2.04 -5.99
CA GLN A 19 -2.39 -0.59 -6.01
C GLN A 19 -3.68 0.25 -5.92
N SER A 20 -4.68 -0.02 -6.77
CA SER A 20 -5.93 0.77 -6.81
C SER A 20 -6.69 0.67 -5.49
N GLN A 21 -6.79 -0.53 -4.95
CA GLN A 21 -7.43 -0.79 -3.67
C GLN A 21 -6.67 -0.12 -2.52
N PHE A 22 -5.34 -0.15 -2.52
CA PHE A 22 -4.56 0.54 -1.50
C PHE A 22 -4.71 2.06 -1.57
N ILE A 23 -4.76 2.64 -2.78
CA ILE A 23 -5.03 4.07 -2.94
C ILE A 23 -6.40 4.42 -2.33
N GLN A 24 -7.42 3.59 -2.58
CA GLN A 24 -8.74 3.78 -1.97
C GLN A 24 -8.70 3.63 -0.46
N PHE A 25 -7.99 2.63 0.06
CA PHE A 25 -7.76 2.45 1.48
C PHE A 25 -7.10 3.68 2.13
N SER A 26 -6.02 4.21 1.53
CA SER A 26 -5.37 5.44 2.01
C SER A 26 -6.32 6.65 1.99
N LYS A 27 -7.17 6.78 0.97
CA LYS A 27 -8.21 7.83 0.93
C LYS A 27 -9.24 7.65 2.04
N THR A 28 -9.64 6.42 2.32
CA THR A 28 -10.56 6.14 3.43
C THR A 28 -9.95 6.54 4.77
N LEU A 29 -8.66 6.25 5.01
CA LEU A 29 -7.97 6.72 6.21
C LEU A 29 -7.89 8.24 6.27
N TYR A 30 -7.60 8.90 5.15
CA TYR A 30 -7.59 10.36 5.06
C TYR A 30 -8.95 10.97 5.46
N ASN A 31 -10.04 10.45 4.88
CA ASN A 31 -11.39 10.90 5.20
C ASN A 31 -11.80 10.58 6.65
N LEU A 32 -11.31 9.46 7.20
CA LEU A 32 -11.62 9.04 8.56
C LEU A 32 -11.00 9.98 9.61
N PHE A 33 -9.80 10.47 9.34
CA PHE A 33 -9.09 11.36 10.26
C PHE A 33 -9.52 12.81 10.11
N HIS A 34 -10.39 13.10 9.13
CA HIS A 34 -10.82 14.46 8.87
C HIS A 34 -11.58 15.06 10.08
N GLY A 35 -11.13 16.22 10.53
CA GLY A 35 -11.71 16.92 11.67
C GLY A 35 -11.28 16.37 13.05
N ASP A 36 -10.33 15.44 13.12
CA ASP A 36 -9.64 15.11 14.38
C ASP A 36 -8.67 16.26 14.76
N PRO A 37 -8.55 16.65 16.04
CA PRO A 37 -7.59 17.67 16.46
C PRO A 37 -6.12 17.37 16.10
N GLU A 38 -5.76 16.09 15.95
CA GLU A 38 -4.43 15.63 15.57
C GLU A 38 -4.34 15.27 14.07
N GLU A 39 -5.23 15.81 13.21
CA GLU A 39 -5.32 15.49 11.77
C GLU A 39 -3.96 15.50 11.04
N GLU A 40 -3.17 16.56 11.20
CA GLU A 40 -1.85 16.67 10.56
C GLU A 40 -0.89 15.54 10.98
N LEU A 41 -0.90 15.19 12.27
CA LEU A 41 -0.08 14.10 12.81
C LEU A 41 -0.51 12.76 12.22
N LEU A 42 -1.82 12.53 12.10
CA LEU A 42 -2.38 11.30 11.53
C LEU A 42 -2.08 11.17 10.03
N PHE A 43 -2.18 12.26 9.26
CA PHE A 43 -1.80 12.27 7.85
C PHE A 43 -0.31 12.00 7.65
N ARG A 44 0.55 12.58 8.50
CA ARG A 44 1.97 12.27 8.49
C ARG A 44 2.23 10.80 8.80
N ALA A 45 1.52 10.22 9.77
CA ALA A 45 1.66 8.80 10.10
C ALA A 45 1.26 7.88 8.93
N ILE A 46 0.15 8.16 8.23
CA ILE A 46 -0.21 7.41 7.00
C ILE A 46 0.90 7.53 5.96
N ALA A 47 1.46 8.71 5.76
CA ALA A 47 2.54 8.92 4.79
C ALA A 47 3.78 8.10 5.15
N THR A 48 4.15 8.03 6.44
CA THR A 48 5.24 7.17 6.92
C THR A 48 4.96 5.69 6.64
N VAL A 49 3.77 5.19 6.96
CA VAL A 49 3.35 3.80 6.68
C VAL A 49 3.40 3.50 5.19
N THR A 50 2.86 4.39 4.37
CA THR A 50 2.84 4.25 2.91
C THR A 50 4.25 4.19 2.34
N GLY A 51 5.14 5.08 2.79
CA GLY A 51 6.54 5.09 2.38
C GLY A 51 7.32 3.85 2.84
N LEU A 52 6.99 3.28 4.01
CA LEU A 52 7.58 2.02 4.46
C LEU A 52 7.12 0.85 3.59
N LEU A 53 5.82 0.73 3.35
CA LEU A 53 5.23 -0.33 2.54
C LEU A 53 5.79 -0.35 1.11
N LEU A 54 5.86 0.81 0.47
CA LEU A 54 6.42 0.93 -0.88
C LEU A 54 7.91 0.54 -0.93
N ARG A 55 8.70 0.93 0.08
CA ARG A 55 10.11 0.51 0.17
C ARG A 55 10.26 -1.00 0.35
N MET A 56 9.44 -1.62 1.21
CA MET A 56 9.45 -3.08 1.41
C MET A 56 9.09 -3.83 0.12
N GLU A 57 8.14 -3.30 -0.66
CA GLU A 57 7.78 -3.88 -1.95
C GLU A 57 8.91 -3.74 -2.98
N GLU A 58 9.56 -2.57 -3.04
CA GLU A 58 10.66 -2.34 -3.98
C GLU A 58 11.83 -3.29 -3.70
N VAL A 59 12.15 -3.52 -2.42
CA VAL A 59 13.17 -4.50 -2.00
C VAL A 59 12.74 -5.92 -2.38
N GLY A 60 11.47 -6.27 -2.20
CA GLY A 60 10.92 -7.58 -2.58
C GLY A 60 11.02 -7.85 -4.08
N ARG A 61 10.75 -6.84 -4.93
CA ARG A 61 10.93 -6.95 -6.39
C ARG A 61 12.40 -7.10 -6.77
N LYS A 62 13.32 -6.33 -6.17
CA LYS A 62 14.77 -6.43 -6.43
C LYS A 62 15.33 -7.82 -6.10
N LEU A 63 14.81 -8.49 -5.07
CA LEU A 63 15.20 -9.86 -4.70
C LEU A 63 14.62 -10.93 -5.64
N ARG A 64 13.43 -10.69 -6.21
CA ARG A 64 12.73 -11.65 -7.08
C ARG A 64 13.16 -11.56 -8.55
N SER A 65 13.85 -10.50 -8.95
CA SER A 65 14.49 -10.39 -10.26
C SER A 65 15.64 -11.39 -10.35
N PRO A 66 15.52 -12.49 -11.11
CA PRO A 66 16.65 -13.38 -11.35
C PRO A 66 17.62 -12.62 -12.24
N THR A 67 18.89 -12.57 -11.85
CA THR A 67 19.97 -12.37 -12.80
C THR A 67 19.84 -13.44 -13.86
N SER A 68 19.45 -13.08 -15.09
CA SER A 68 19.60 -13.98 -16.23
C SER A 68 21.08 -14.33 -16.36
N PRO A 69 21.51 -15.60 -16.18
CA PRO A 69 22.86 -15.98 -16.55
C PRO A 69 22.85 -16.18 -18.06
N THR A 70 22.99 -15.10 -18.82
CA THR A 70 23.31 -15.25 -20.24
C THR A 70 24.70 -15.85 -20.32
N HIS A 71 24.70 -17.12 -20.74
CA HIS A 71 25.84 -18.00 -20.95
C HIS A 71 27.12 -17.28 -21.40
N ARG A 72 28.18 -17.47 -20.58
CA ARG A 72 29.55 -17.55 -21.09
C ARG A 72 29.59 -18.55 -22.26
N ARG A 73 29.97 -18.07 -23.44
CA ARG A 73 30.75 -18.87 -24.39
C ARG A 73 32.00 -18.09 -24.78
N THR A 74 33.08 -18.44 -24.12
CA THR A 74 34.45 -18.13 -24.51
C THR A 74 34.84 -19.00 -25.71
N SER A 75 35.30 -18.39 -26.79
CA SER A 75 36.26 -18.99 -27.72
C SER A 75 37.17 -17.89 -28.28
N PRO A 76 38.49 -18.05 -28.25
CA PRO A 76 39.44 -17.02 -28.69
C PRO A 76 39.72 -17.18 -30.18
N THR A 77 39.54 -16.14 -30.99
CA THR A 77 40.20 -16.04 -32.29
C THR A 77 40.42 -14.57 -32.63
N VAL A 78 41.62 -14.31 -33.14
CA VAL A 78 42.32 -13.04 -33.30
C VAL A 78 41.73 -12.20 -34.44
N GLY A 79 41.63 -10.87 -34.27
CA GLY A 79 41.39 -9.92 -35.37
C GLY A 79 40.94 -8.52 -34.89
N PRO A 80 41.62 -7.42 -35.28
CA PRO A 80 41.32 -6.09 -34.75
C PRO A 80 40.36 -5.27 -35.64
N THR A 81 39.79 -4.24 -35.01
CA THR A 81 39.22 -2.98 -35.54
C THR A 81 37.73 -2.94 -35.92
N ALA A 82 36.95 -2.28 -35.05
CA ALA A 82 35.66 -1.62 -35.33
C ALA A 82 35.94 -0.12 -35.69
N PRO A 83 34.94 0.77 -35.93
CA PRO A 83 33.48 0.58 -36.03
C PRO A 83 32.82 1.31 -37.23
N GLU A 84 31.66 0.87 -37.71
CA GLU A 84 30.70 1.79 -38.34
C GLU A 84 29.26 1.52 -37.85
N THR A 85 28.61 2.64 -37.57
CA THR A 85 27.37 2.84 -36.83
C THR A 85 26.16 2.44 -37.66
N SER A 86 25.42 1.40 -37.24
CA SER A 86 24.05 1.16 -37.71
C SER A 86 23.06 1.87 -36.79
N GLN A 87 22.33 2.81 -37.37
CA GLN A 87 21.31 3.62 -36.72
C GLN A 87 20.10 2.78 -36.28
N LYS A 88 19.71 3.08 -35.04
CA LYS A 88 18.56 2.67 -34.23
C LYS A 88 17.22 2.85 -34.95
N THR A 89 16.55 1.75 -35.26
CA THR A 89 15.07 1.68 -35.37
C THR A 89 14.51 0.98 -34.14
N ASP A 90 13.29 1.38 -33.80
CA ASP A 90 12.41 0.88 -32.73
C ASP A 90 12.70 1.37 -31.31
N ASP A 91 11.95 2.42 -30.95
CA ASP A 91 11.40 2.59 -29.62
C ASP A 91 10.71 1.31 -29.15
N PRO A 92 11.15 0.67 -28.05
CA PRO A 92 10.22 -0.05 -27.22
C PRO A 92 9.57 0.98 -26.30
N ALA A 93 8.26 1.10 -26.50
CA ALA A 93 7.32 1.72 -25.58
C ALA A 93 7.77 1.59 -24.12
N ALA A 94 7.58 2.68 -23.37
CA ALA A 94 7.62 2.69 -21.92
C ALA A 94 7.09 1.36 -21.35
N PRO A 95 7.74 0.77 -20.33
CA PRO A 95 7.18 -0.40 -19.68
C PRO A 95 5.76 -0.04 -19.27
N THR A 96 4.79 -0.66 -19.94
CA THR A 96 3.41 -0.56 -19.53
C THR A 96 3.41 -1.15 -18.14
N SER A 97 3.28 -0.30 -17.12
CA SER A 97 3.28 -0.63 -15.69
C SER A 97 2.13 -1.58 -15.38
N GLY A 98 2.27 -2.84 -15.78
CA GLY A 98 1.19 -3.82 -15.88
C GLY A 98 1.04 -4.72 -14.66
N GLU A 99 1.94 -4.63 -13.69
CA GLU A 99 1.75 -5.22 -12.37
C GLU A 99 2.10 -4.16 -11.33
N GLY A 100 1.05 -3.45 -10.88
CA GLY A 100 1.15 -2.57 -9.73
C GLY A 100 1.59 -3.35 -8.50
N TRP A 101 2.27 -2.68 -7.58
CA TRP A 101 2.61 -3.22 -6.27
C TRP A 101 1.34 -3.73 -5.56
N SER A 102 1.49 -4.75 -4.73
CA SER A 102 0.40 -5.31 -3.93
C SER A 102 0.88 -5.73 -2.54
N PHE A 103 -0.01 -5.64 -1.56
CA PHE A 103 0.31 -5.89 -0.15
C PHE A 103 -0.59 -6.95 0.44
N THR A 104 -0.05 -7.79 1.31
CA THR A 104 -0.86 -8.65 2.19
C THR A 104 -1.51 -7.81 3.28
N PHE A 105 -2.62 -8.29 3.83
CA PHE A 105 -3.24 -7.63 4.98
C PHE A 105 -2.27 -7.54 6.16
N GLU A 106 -1.50 -8.60 6.43
CA GLU A 106 -0.52 -8.65 7.52
C GLU A 106 0.54 -7.55 7.39
N GLN A 107 1.07 -7.30 6.18
CA GLN A 107 2.05 -6.23 5.97
C GLN A 107 1.48 -4.84 6.30
N ILE A 108 0.23 -4.61 5.91
CA ILE A 108 -0.45 -3.33 6.16
C ILE A 108 -0.72 -3.20 7.66
N LEU A 109 -1.31 -4.23 8.26
CA LEU A 109 -1.61 -4.24 9.69
C LEU A 109 -0.34 -4.05 10.53
N ALA A 110 0.73 -4.80 10.25
CA ALA A 110 2.01 -4.67 10.93
C ALA A 110 2.59 -3.25 10.80
N SER A 111 2.47 -2.64 9.63
CA SER A 111 2.93 -1.26 9.41
C SER A 111 2.11 -0.25 10.20
N LEU A 112 0.78 -0.41 10.28
CA LEU A 112 -0.10 0.47 11.06
C LEU A 112 0.13 0.32 12.57
N LEU A 113 0.34 -0.90 13.06
CA LEU A 113 0.60 -1.19 14.47
C LEU A 113 1.95 -0.63 14.96
N ASN A 114 2.86 -0.29 14.04
CA ASN A 114 4.16 0.28 14.36
C ASN A 114 4.17 1.82 14.30
N GLU A 115 3.03 2.47 14.04
CA GLU A 115 2.88 3.93 14.08
C GLU A 115 2.06 4.37 15.30
N PRO A 116 2.69 4.95 16.35
CA PRO A 116 2.04 5.26 17.62
C PRO A 116 0.83 6.20 17.49
N ALA A 117 0.86 7.14 16.54
CA ALA A 117 -0.26 8.05 16.31
C ALA A 117 -1.52 7.32 15.82
N LEU A 118 -1.34 6.33 14.93
CA LEU A 118 -2.45 5.53 14.40
C LEU A 118 -2.98 4.57 15.46
N VAL A 119 -2.08 3.92 16.22
CA VAL A 119 -2.47 3.05 17.34
C VAL A 119 -3.33 3.82 18.34
N ARG A 120 -2.84 4.97 18.82
CA ARG A 120 -3.59 5.82 19.75
C ARG A 120 -4.94 6.24 19.20
N PHE A 121 -5.02 6.58 17.92
CA PHE A 121 -6.29 6.95 17.29
C PHE A 121 -7.30 5.80 17.31
N PHE A 122 -6.89 4.59 16.90
CA PHE A 122 -7.77 3.42 16.84
C PHE A 122 -8.11 2.81 18.21
N GLU A 123 -7.32 3.10 19.25
CA GLU A 123 -7.62 2.73 20.64
C GLU A 123 -8.72 3.59 21.29
N LYS A 124 -9.01 4.79 20.74
CA LYS A 124 -10.06 5.67 21.28
C LYS A 124 -11.41 4.95 21.25
N SER A 125 -12.04 4.76 22.40
CA SER A 125 -13.40 4.23 22.47
C SER A 125 -14.40 5.29 22.00
N VAL A 126 -15.27 4.91 21.06
CA VAL A 126 -16.33 5.78 20.57
C VAL A 126 -17.67 5.23 21.04
N ASP A 127 -18.44 6.06 21.75
CA ASP A 127 -19.82 5.72 22.07
C ASP A 127 -20.70 5.81 20.81
N VAL A 128 -20.82 4.67 20.14
CA VAL A 128 -21.63 4.50 18.92
C VAL A 128 -23.10 4.84 19.18
N ARG A 129 -23.62 4.54 20.37
CA ARG A 129 -25.03 4.83 20.72
C ARG A 129 -25.27 6.33 20.80
N ALA A 130 -24.42 7.06 21.51
CA ALA A 130 -24.51 8.52 21.57
C ALA A 130 -24.38 9.18 20.19
N LYS A 131 -23.47 8.69 19.34
CA LYS A 131 -23.32 9.16 17.96
C LYS A 131 -24.57 8.91 17.12
N LEU A 132 -25.21 7.74 17.27
CA LEU A 132 -26.43 7.38 16.56
C LEU A 132 -27.62 8.25 17.00
N GLU A 133 -27.80 8.45 18.30
CA GLU A 133 -28.86 9.31 18.83
C GLU A 133 -28.68 10.76 18.37
N LYS A 134 -27.45 11.27 18.36
CA LYS A 134 -27.14 12.60 17.81
C LYS A 134 -27.48 12.69 16.33
N ALA A 135 -27.08 11.70 15.52
CA ALA A 135 -27.36 11.67 14.09
C ALA A 135 -28.86 11.63 13.79
N ARG A 136 -29.63 10.82 14.53
CA ARG A 136 -31.10 10.76 14.45
C ARG A 136 -31.73 12.10 14.78
N ALA A 137 -31.30 12.74 15.86
CA ALA A 137 -31.79 14.06 16.25
C ALA A 137 -31.50 15.12 15.19
N THR A 138 -30.29 15.13 14.62
CA THR A 138 -29.92 16.03 13.52
C THR A 138 -30.76 15.78 12.27
N GLN A 139 -30.98 14.51 11.89
CA GLN A 139 -31.81 14.16 10.74
C GLN A 139 -33.27 14.60 10.93
N LEU A 140 -33.81 14.47 12.14
CA LEU A 140 -35.17 14.89 12.44
C LEU A 140 -35.32 16.42 12.35
N LYS A 141 -34.34 17.18 12.85
CA LYS A 141 -34.30 18.64 12.74
C LYS A 141 -34.23 19.11 11.28
N ALA A 142 -33.33 18.53 10.49
CA ALA A 142 -33.20 18.84 9.06
C ALA A 142 -34.49 18.57 8.28
N ARG A 143 -35.25 17.52 8.63
CA ARG A 143 -36.55 17.20 8.00
C ARG A 143 -37.68 18.10 8.49
N ALA A 144 -37.58 18.64 9.70
CA ALA A 144 -38.54 19.58 10.25
C ALA A 144 -38.31 21.03 9.75
N GLY A 145 -37.24 21.29 9.00
CA GLY A 145 -36.91 22.63 8.51
C GLY A 145 -36.46 23.62 9.60
N ILE A 146 -36.04 23.10 10.76
CA ILE A 146 -35.52 23.87 11.90
C ILE A 146 -34.00 23.71 11.98
#